data_AF-A0A9Y2IGS4-F1
#
_entry.id   AF-A0A9Y2IGS4-F1
#
_cell.length_a   1.000
_cell.length_b   1.000
_cell.length_c   1.000
_cell.angle_alpha   90.00
_cell.angle_beta   90.00
_cell.angle_gamma   90.00
#
_symmetry.space_group_name_H-M   'P 1'
#
loop_
_entity.id
_entity.type
_entity.pdbx_description
1 polymer ?
#
loop_
_entity_poly.entity_id
_entity_poly.type
_entity_poly.pdbx_seq_one_letter_code
_entity_poly.pdbx_strand_id
1 'polypeptide(L)'
;MDAPTATRPHMPGYGITPAPAGLLPWRWADERLRTSHDYWLATVTPAGLPHLMPVWAVWTGEVLWVSSSLRSVKARNVAAGSAVSVATEDPEEPVVLSGPAELVADADEIRAFLDAMNAKYDTAYGIDFLDPAVNASVRVRPETVFALREKDFTTSPTRWEFTP
;
A
#
# COMPACT_ATOMS: atom_id res chain seq x y z
N MET A 1 -13.33 -8.09 7.16
CA MET A 1 -12.42 -9.22 6.84
C MET A 1 -11.89 -9.85 8.11
N ASP A 2 -11.60 -11.15 8.09
CA ASP A 2 -10.82 -11.79 9.15
C ASP A 2 -9.41 -11.18 9.21
N ALA A 3 -8.79 -11.21 10.39
CA ALA A 3 -7.43 -10.69 10.56
C ALA A 3 -6.44 -11.52 9.72
N PRO A 4 -5.45 -10.89 9.06
CA PRO A 4 -4.51 -11.62 8.23
C PRO A 4 -3.58 -12.49 9.07
N THR A 5 -3.09 -13.59 8.49
CA THR A 5 -2.25 -14.56 9.21
C THR A 5 -0.80 -14.06 9.27
N ALA A 6 -0.28 -13.85 10.48
CA ALA A 6 1.10 -13.43 10.72
C ALA A 6 2.07 -14.62 10.70
N THR A 7 3.15 -14.49 9.92
CA THR A 7 4.21 -15.48 9.77
C THR A 7 5.58 -14.80 9.70
N ARG A 8 6.66 -15.59 9.82
CA ARG A 8 8.01 -15.09 9.56
C ARG A 8 8.23 -14.94 8.05
N PRO A 9 8.85 -13.84 7.59
CA PRO A 9 9.27 -13.72 6.20
C PRO A 9 10.43 -14.68 5.90
N HIS A 10 10.54 -15.11 4.65
CA HIS A 10 11.69 -15.90 4.20
C HIS A 10 12.89 -14.97 3.95
N MET A 11 13.78 -14.84 4.94
CA MET A 11 14.96 -13.98 4.90
C MET A 11 16.23 -14.73 5.33
N PRO A 12 16.69 -15.75 4.58
CA PRO A 12 17.90 -16.49 4.93
C PRO A 12 19.13 -15.57 4.95
N GLY A 13 20.03 -15.78 5.92
CA GLY A 13 21.25 -14.99 6.08
C GLY A 13 21.09 -13.67 6.85
N TYR A 14 19.86 -13.26 7.17
CA TYR A 14 19.60 -12.03 7.95
C TYR A 14 19.66 -12.22 9.48
N GLY A 15 19.90 -13.44 9.97
CA GLY A 15 19.99 -13.69 11.42
C GLY A 15 18.67 -13.56 12.19
N ILE A 16 17.52 -13.61 11.49
CA ILE A 16 16.21 -13.58 12.11
C ILE A 16 15.91 -14.90 12.82
N THR A 17 15.19 -14.83 13.93
CA THR A 17 14.77 -15.99 14.69
C THR A 17 13.60 -16.70 13.98
N PRO A 18 13.62 -18.05 13.86
CA PRO A 18 12.54 -18.78 13.21
C PRO A 18 11.27 -18.87 14.09
N ALA A 19 11.38 -18.62 15.40
CA ALA A 19 10.27 -18.66 16.33
C ALA A 19 9.27 -17.50 16.06
N PRO A 20 7.95 -17.73 16.27
CA PRO A 20 6.93 -16.70 16.09
C PRO A 20 6.96 -15.62 17.19
N ALA A 21 7.73 -15.84 18.27
CA ALA A 21 7.88 -14.86 19.34
C ALA A 21 8.49 -13.55 18.80
N GLY A 22 7.79 -12.44 18.98
CA GLY A 22 8.21 -11.12 18.49
C GLY A 22 7.58 -10.68 17.16
N LEU A 23 6.77 -11.54 16.50
CA LEU A 23 5.95 -11.11 15.37
C LEU A 23 5.11 -9.88 15.75
N LEU A 24 5.06 -8.92 14.85
CA LEU A 24 4.27 -7.71 14.99
C LEU A 24 2.78 -8.07 14.85
N PRO A 25 1.88 -7.53 15.67
CA PRO A 25 0.45 -7.73 15.49
C PRO A 25 -0.05 -6.91 14.30
N TRP A 26 -1.09 -7.35 13.58
CA TRP A 26 -1.61 -6.63 12.40
C TRP A 26 -1.93 -5.15 12.69
N ARG A 27 -2.48 -4.85 13.86
CA ARG A 27 -2.77 -3.46 14.30
C ARG A 27 -1.56 -2.52 14.20
N TRP A 28 -0.35 -3.04 14.35
CA TRP A 28 0.89 -2.26 14.27
C TRP A 28 1.15 -1.80 12.83
N ALA A 29 0.89 -2.67 11.85
CA ALA A 29 1.02 -2.36 10.43
C ALA A 29 -0.15 -1.50 9.95
N ASP A 30 -1.38 -1.80 10.39
CA ASP A 30 -2.57 -0.99 10.11
C ASP A 30 -2.38 0.46 10.56
N GLU A 31 -1.88 0.70 11.76
CA GLU A 31 -1.59 2.04 12.28
C GLU A 31 -0.60 2.79 11.39
N ARG A 32 0.54 2.18 11.03
CA ARG A 32 1.53 2.81 10.13
C ARG A 32 1.00 3.07 8.73
N LEU A 33 0.19 2.17 8.20
CA LEU A 33 -0.50 2.40 6.93
C LEU A 33 -1.50 3.57 7.02
N ARG A 34 -2.08 3.87 8.18
CA ARG A 34 -2.95 5.04 8.36
C ARG A 34 -2.17 6.33 8.51
N THR A 35 -1.13 6.30 9.36
CA THR A 35 -0.43 7.51 9.82
C THR A 35 0.67 7.98 8.90
N SER A 36 1.19 7.12 8.02
CA SER A 36 2.22 7.55 7.07
C SER A 36 1.68 8.64 6.14
N HIS A 37 2.44 9.72 5.99
CA HIS A 37 2.06 10.85 5.16
C HIS A 37 2.28 10.55 3.68
N ASP A 38 3.51 10.15 3.32
CA ASP A 38 3.95 9.79 1.98
C ASP A 38 4.20 8.27 1.84
N TYR A 39 4.09 7.79 0.60
CA TYR A 39 4.30 6.39 0.26
C TYR A 39 5.15 6.27 -1.00
N TRP A 40 5.85 5.14 -1.12
CA TRP A 40 6.55 4.76 -2.33
C TRP A 40 5.76 3.71 -3.09
N LEU A 41 5.25 4.05 -4.28
CA LEU A 41 4.51 3.12 -5.13
C LEU A 41 5.40 2.61 -6.28
N ALA A 42 5.69 1.31 -6.23
CA ALA A 42 6.32 0.54 -7.28
C ALA A 42 5.28 -0.10 -8.20
N THR A 43 5.48 0.09 -9.51
CA THR A 43 4.73 -0.57 -10.59
C THR A 43 5.74 -1.19 -11.56
N VAL A 44 5.29 -2.08 -12.43
CA VAL A 44 6.14 -2.71 -13.45
C VAL A 44 5.69 -2.23 -14.83
N THR A 45 6.62 -1.77 -15.65
CA THR A 45 6.33 -1.41 -17.04
C THR A 45 6.04 -2.66 -17.88
N PRO A 46 5.37 -2.55 -19.05
CA PRO A 46 5.18 -3.69 -19.95
C PRO A 46 6.47 -4.39 -20.39
N ALA A 47 7.61 -3.69 -20.34
CA ALA A 47 8.94 -4.25 -20.62
C ALA A 47 9.59 -4.95 -19.40
N GLY A 48 8.88 -5.07 -18.27
CA GLY A 48 9.37 -5.70 -17.04
C GLY A 48 10.24 -4.78 -16.16
N LEU A 49 10.39 -3.50 -16.50
CA LEU A 49 11.22 -2.57 -15.71
C LEU A 49 10.46 -2.02 -14.50
N PRO A 50 11.08 -1.92 -13.31
CA PRO A 50 10.47 -1.30 -12.15
C PRO A 50 10.34 0.21 -12.35
N HIS A 51 9.21 0.76 -11.92
CA HIS A 51 8.94 2.19 -11.87
C HIS A 51 8.44 2.56 -10.47
N LEU A 52 9.31 3.25 -9.72
CA LEU A 52 9.10 3.66 -8.34
C LEU A 52 8.91 5.19 -8.29
N MET A 53 7.85 5.67 -7.65
CA MET A 53 7.62 7.10 -7.43
C MET A 53 6.93 7.35 -6.09
N PRO A 54 7.21 8.48 -5.43
CA PRO A 54 6.47 8.90 -4.25
C PRO A 54 5.02 9.24 -4.62
N VAL A 55 4.08 8.98 -3.70
CA VAL A 55 2.65 9.25 -3.83
C VAL A 55 2.03 9.57 -2.48
N TRP A 56 0.92 10.30 -2.50
CA TRP A 56 -0.04 10.30 -1.39
C TRP A 56 -0.95 9.09 -1.50
N ALA A 57 -1.33 8.51 -0.36
CA ALA A 57 -2.20 7.36 -0.31
C ALA A 57 -3.09 7.38 0.93
N VAL A 58 -4.24 6.72 0.83
CA VAL A 58 -5.21 6.59 1.93
C VAL A 58 -5.47 5.11 2.20
N TRP A 59 -5.13 4.66 3.40
CA TRP A 59 -5.48 3.33 3.88
C TRP A 59 -6.83 3.36 4.59
N THR A 60 -7.77 2.54 4.11
CA THR A 60 -9.14 2.47 4.67
C THR A 60 -9.28 1.45 5.80
N GLY A 61 -8.31 0.56 5.98
CA GLY A 61 -8.43 -0.65 6.82
C GLY A 61 -8.56 -1.92 6.01
N GLU A 62 -8.88 -1.80 4.72
CA GLU A 62 -9.12 -2.92 3.83
C GLU A 62 -8.32 -2.80 2.53
N VAL A 63 -8.30 -1.59 1.96
CA VAL A 63 -7.60 -1.28 0.71
C VAL A 63 -6.83 0.03 0.83
N LEU A 64 -5.76 0.13 0.05
CA LEU A 64 -4.99 1.36 -0.11
C LEU A 64 -5.41 2.07 -1.40
N TRP A 65 -5.71 3.36 -1.30
CA TRP A 65 -6.06 4.20 -2.44
C TRP A 65 -4.94 5.17 -2.78
N VAL A 66 -4.71 5.38 -4.07
CA VAL A 66 -3.75 6.37 -4.59
C VAL A 66 -4.43 7.16 -5.70
N SER A 67 -4.29 8.49 -5.70
CA SER A 67 -4.64 9.32 -6.86
C SER A 67 -3.40 9.58 -7.71
N SER A 68 -3.57 9.60 -9.03
CA SER A 68 -2.53 9.98 -9.98
C SER A 68 -3.16 10.50 -11.26
N SER A 69 -2.42 11.25 -12.08
CA SER A 69 -2.89 11.53 -13.43
C SER A 69 -3.12 10.23 -14.21
N LEU A 70 -4.23 10.12 -14.95
CA LEU A 70 -4.55 8.97 -15.79
C LEU A 70 -3.47 8.70 -16.86
N ARG A 71 -2.73 9.74 -17.27
CA ARG A 71 -1.64 9.65 -18.26
C ARG A 71 -0.28 9.27 -17.64
N SER A 72 -0.19 9.17 -16.32
CA SER A 72 1.06 8.83 -15.62
C SER A 72 1.56 7.42 -16.00
N VAL A 73 2.86 7.19 -15.86
CA VAL A 73 3.45 5.85 -16.09
C VAL A 73 2.83 4.81 -15.15
N LYS A 74 2.69 5.13 -13.86
CA LYS A 74 2.09 4.22 -12.86
C LYS A 74 0.63 3.87 -13.17
N ALA A 75 -0.20 4.83 -13.60
CA ALA A 75 -1.59 4.56 -13.97
C ALA A 75 -1.69 3.67 -15.21
N ARG A 76 -0.86 3.93 -16.23
CA ARG A 76 -0.78 3.07 -17.43
C ARG A 76 -0.29 1.66 -17.12
N ASN A 77 0.68 1.51 -16.21
CA ASN A 77 1.15 0.21 -15.76
C ASN A 77 0.03 -0.57 -15.05
N VAL A 78 -0.71 0.06 -14.13
CA VAL A 78 -1.85 -0.56 -13.46
C VAL A 78 -2.94 -0.95 -14.46
N ALA A 79 -3.29 -0.07 -15.40
CA ALA A 79 -4.26 -0.37 -16.45
C ALA A 79 -3.84 -1.56 -17.34
N ALA A 80 -2.53 -1.81 -17.48
CA ALA A 80 -1.98 -2.95 -18.20
C ALA A 80 -1.88 -4.22 -17.33
N GLY A 81 -2.41 -4.23 -16.11
CA GLY A 81 -2.43 -5.39 -15.21
C GLY A 81 -1.19 -5.52 -14.33
N SER A 82 -0.41 -4.45 -14.12
CA SER A 82 0.70 -4.48 -13.17
C SER A 82 0.18 -4.71 -11.75
N ALA A 83 0.62 -5.80 -11.12
CA ALA A 83 0.64 -5.87 -9.65
C ALA A 83 1.55 -4.75 -9.11
N VAL A 84 1.32 -4.33 -7.87
CA VAL A 84 2.03 -3.21 -7.26
C VAL A 84 2.63 -3.58 -5.92
N SER A 85 3.63 -2.82 -5.52
CA SER A 85 4.10 -2.78 -4.13
C SER A 85 4.11 -1.34 -3.64
N VAL A 86 3.65 -1.13 -2.41
CA VAL A 86 3.57 0.17 -1.77
C VAL A 86 4.23 0.12 -0.41
N ALA A 87 5.20 1.00 -0.17
CA ALA A 87 5.86 1.14 1.12
C ALA A 87 5.51 2.47 1.79
N THR A 88 5.39 2.48 3.12
CA THR A 88 5.36 3.71 3.93
C THR A 88 6.69 4.45 3.88
N GLU A 89 6.72 5.72 4.28
CA GLU A 89 7.90 6.58 4.16
C GLU A 89 9.06 6.24 5.12
N ASP A 90 8.76 5.67 6.30
CA ASP A 90 9.74 5.43 7.36
C ASP A 90 10.49 4.11 7.14
N PRO A 91 11.81 4.13 6.84
CA PRO A 91 12.60 2.93 6.64
C PRO A 91 13.05 2.23 7.94
N GLU A 92 12.95 2.88 9.11
CA GLU A 92 13.25 2.24 10.41
C GLU A 92 12.13 1.28 10.82
N GLU A 93 10.89 1.59 10.41
CA GLU A 93 9.69 0.82 10.71
C GLU A 93 8.76 0.65 9.47
N PRO A 94 9.27 0.09 8.37
CA PRO A 94 8.54 0.09 7.11
C PRO A 94 7.37 -0.87 7.15
N VAL A 95 6.27 -0.48 6.51
CA VAL A 95 5.21 -1.40 6.08
C VAL A 95 5.18 -1.43 4.57
N VAL A 96 5.36 -2.62 4.00
CA VAL A 96 5.38 -2.86 2.55
C VAL A 96 4.21 -3.77 2.18
N LEU A 97 3.21 -3.21 1.51
CA LEU A 97 2.03 -3.90 1.02
C LEU A 97 2.24 -4.27 -0.45
N SER A 98 1.89 -5.51 -0.83
CA SER A 98 1.89 -5.97 -2.21
C SER A 98 0.58 -6.65 -2.56
N GLY A 99 0.12 -6.46 -3.80
CA GLY A 99 -1.08 -7.10 -4.31
C GLY A 99 -1.57 -6.50 -5.64
N PRO A 100 -2.75 -6.92 -6.11
CA PRO A 100 -3.34 -6.41 -7.33
C PRO A 100 -3.80 -4.97 -7.13
N ALA A 101 -3.71 -4.22 -8.23
CA ALA A 101 -4.21 -2.86 -8.31
C ALA A 101 -5.14 -2.72 -9.50
N GLU A 102 -6.15 -1.85 -9.36
CA GLU A 102 -7.10 -1.55 -10.43
C GLU A 102 -7.42 -0.06 -10.46
N LEU A 103 -7.86 0.42 -11.62
CA LEU A 103 -8.40 1.76 -11.76
C LEU A 103 -9.90 1.71 -11.47
N VAL A 104 -10.36 2.48 -10.49
CA VAL A 104 -11.77 2.59 -10.14
C VAL A 104 -12.36 3.84 -10.78
N ALA A 105 -13.52 3.66 -11.44
CA ALA A 105 -14.29 4.73 -12.07
C ALA A 105 -15.70 4.90 -11.46
N ASP A 106 -16.05 4.11 -10.45
CA ASP A 106 -17.31 4.22 -9.75
C ASP A 106 -17.37 5.53 -8.94
N ALA A 107 -18.43 6.32 -9.15
CA ALA A 107 -18.53 7.67 -8.61
C ALA A 107 -18.69 7.70 -7.09
N ASP A 108 -19.35 6.70 -6.51
CA ASP A 108 -19.59 6.65 -5.06
C ASP A 108 -18.34 6.18 -4.32
N GLU A 109 -17.62 5.21 -4.89
CA GLU A 109 -16.30 4.82 -4.38
C GLU A 109 -15.29 5.97 -4.45
N ILE A 110 -15.23 6.69 -5.57
CA ILE A 110 -14.33 7.85 -5.73
C ILE A 110 -14.69 8.94 -4.73
N ARG A 111 -15.97 9.18 -4.46
CA ARG A 111 -16.39 10.17 -3.45
C ARG A 111 -15.94 9.77 -2.05
N ALA A 112 -16.10 8.51 -1.67
CA ALA A 112 -15.61 8.02 -0.39
C ALA A 112 -14.08 8.14 -0.27
N PHE A 113 -13.34 7.85 -1.35
CA PHE A 113 -11.89 8.06 -1.39
C PHE A 113 -11.53 9.55 -1.25
N LEU A 114 -12.21 10.45 -1.97
CA LEU A 114 -11.99 11.89 -1.86
C LEU A 114 -12.20 12.40 -0.43
N ASP A 115 -13.30 12.01 0.21
CA ASP A 115 -13.62 12.42 1.57
C ASP A 115 -12.52 11.96 2.54
N ALA A 116 -12.07 10.71 2.41
CA ALA A 116 -10.98 10.17 3.23
C ALA A 116 -9.62 10.84 2.94
N MET A 117 -9.35 11.21 1.69
CA MET A 117 -8.15 11.95 1.30
C MET A 117 -8.16 13.37 1.86
N ASN A 118 -9.25 14.10 1.69
CA ASN A 118 -9.42 15.45 2.24
C ASN A 118 -9.27 15.44 3.77
N ALA A 119 -9.87 14.46 4.45
CA ALA A 119 -9.73 14.32 5.90
C ALA A 119 -8.29 13.99 6.33
N LYS A 120 -7.58 13.11 5.62
CA LYS A 120 -6.21 12.72 5.96
C LYS A 120 -5.21 13.85 5.76
N TYR A 121 -5.34 14.60 4.66
CA TYR A 121 -4.36 15.59 4.22
C TYR A 121 -4.77 17.04 4.55
N ASP A 122 -5.87 17.25 5.27
CA ASP A 122 -6.44 18.57 5.61
C ASP A 122 -6.63 19.46 4.36
N THR A 123 -7.27 18.88 3.33
CA THR A 123 -7.55 19.55 2.05
C THR A 123 -9.05 19.66 1.80
N ALA A 124 -9.43 20.43 0.78
CA ALA A 124 -10.82 20.69 0.39
C ALA A 124 -11.03 20.51 -1.12
N TYR A 125 -10.47 19.44 -1.70
CA TYR A 125 -10.63 19.15 -3.12
C TYR A 125 -12.08 18.77 -3.46
N GLY A 126 -12.57 19.26 -4.59
CA GLY A 126 -13.86 18.85 -5.16
C GLY A 126 -13.74 17.56 -5.97
N ILE A 127 -14.89 16.93 -6.27
CA ILE A 127 -14.95 15.65 -6.99
C ILE A 127 -14.25 15.68 -8.36
N ASP A 128 -14.25 16.83 -9.03
CA ASP A 128 -13.58 17.02 -10.32
C ASP A 128 -12.05 16.78 -10.26
N PHE A 129 -11.43 16.88 -9.07
CA PHE A 129 -10.02 16.53 -8.88
C PHE A 129 -9.73 15.06 -9.19
N LEU A 130 -10.72 14.18 -8.94
CA LEU A 130 -10.66 12.74 -9.18
C LEU A 130 -11.52 12.31 -10.36
N ASP A 131 -11.84 13.21 -11.29
CA ASP A 131 -12.59 12.88 -12.51
C ASP A 131 -11.89 11.72 -13.26
N PRO A 132 -12.56 10.55 -13.40
CA PRO A 132 -11.95 9.36 -14.02
C PRO A 132 -11.61 9.55 -15.50
N ALA A 133 -12.08 10.62 -16.15
CA ALA A 133 -11.65 10.98 -17.51
C ALA A 133 -10.21 11.50 -17.57
N VAL A 134 -9.65 12.00 -16.46
CA VAL A 134 -8.32 12.65 -16.42
C VAL A 134 -7.44 12.22 -15.25
N ASN A 135 -8.03 11.70 -14.18
CA ASN A 135 -7.38 11.16 -12.99
C ASN A 135 -7.56 9.64 -12.92
N ALA A 136 -6.64 8.98 -12.25
CA ALA A 136 -6.66 7.56 -11.94
C ALA A 136 -6.76 7.40 -10.43
N SER A 137 -7.93 6.93 -9.98
CA SER A 137 -8.15 6.43 -8.62
C SER A 137 -7.73 4.97 -8.58
N VAL A 138 -6.53 4.71 -8.08
CA VAL A 138 -5.94 3.37 -8.00
C VAL A 138 -6.32 2.74 -6.67
N ARG A 139 -7.00 1.59 -6.70
CA ARG A 139 -7.30 0.76 -5.52
C ARG A 139 -6.35 -0.41 -5.47
N VAL A 140 -5.66 -0.61 -4.35
CA VAL A 140 -4.74 -1.72 -4.11
C VAL A 140 -5.30 -2.61 -2.99
N ARG A 141 -5.47 -3.91 -3.29
CA ARG A 141 -5.87 -4.90 -2.30
C ARG A 141 -4.62 -5.60 -1.77
N PRO A 142 -4.41 -5.69 -0.44
CA PRO A 142 -3.28 -6.43 0.10
C PRO A 142 -3.46 -7.94 -0.16
N GLU A 143 -2.44 -8.58 -0.73
CA GLU A 143 -2.29 -10.05 -0.70
C GLU A 143 -1.23 -10.45 0.32
N THR A 144 -0.14 -9.67 0.37
CA THR A 144 0.95 -9.85 1.33
C THR A 144 1.37 -8.50 1.87
N VAL A 145 1.64 -8.43 3.16
CA VAL A 145 2.27 -7.27 3.80
C VAL A 145 3.52 -7.71 4.54
N PHE A 146 4.60 -6.94 4.44
CA PHE A 146 5.81 -7.11 5.23
C PHE A 146 6.02 -5.92 6.15
N ALA A 147 6.56 -6.17 7.34
CA ALA A 147 7.09 -5.11 8.18
C ALA A 147 8.22 -5.61 9.07
N LEU A 148 9.00 -4.67 9.58
CA LEU A 148 10.05 -4.88 10.57
C LEU A 148 10.19 -3.64 11.45
N ARG A 149 10.88 -3.79 12.57
CA ARG A 149 11.42 -2.70 13.38
C ARG A 149 12.92 -2.84 13.42
N GLU A 150 13.65 -1.81 12.97
CA GLU A 150 15.11 -1.81 12.94
C GLU A 150 15.71 -2.17 14.32
N LYS A 151 15.19 -1.56 15.39
CA LYS A 151 15.65 -1.79 16.77
C LYS A 151 15.53 -3.25 17.23
N ASP A 152 14.55 -3.98 16.70
CA ASP A 152 14.25 -5.36 17.08
C ASP A 152 14.36 -6.30 15.86
N PHE A 153 15.28 -6.02 14.94
CA PHE A 153 15.32 -6.67 13.63
C PHE A 153 15.41 -8.21 13.68
N THR A 154 16.03 -8.80 14.69
CA THR A 154 16.14 -10.27 14.79
C THR A 154 14.81 -10.97 15.13
N THR A 155 13.81 -10.23 15.62
CA THR A 155 12.56 -10.78 16.13
C THR A 155 11.30 -10.10 15.59
N SER A 156 11.40 -8.91 15.01
CA SER A 156 10.25 -8.14 14.51
C SER A 156 9.83 -8.43 13.05
N PRO A 157 10.69 -8.91 12.12
CA PRO A 157 10.29 -9.14 10.74
C PRO A 157 9.06 -10.05 10.66
N THR A 158 8.00 -9.51 10.09
CA THR A 158 6.68 -10.11 10.07
C THR A 158 6.14 -10.02 8.66
N ARG A 159 5.53 -11.11 8.21
CA ARG A 159 4.79 -11.20 6.96
C ARG A 159 3.35 -11.55 7.28
N TRP A 160 2.41 -10.81 6.73
CA TRP A 160 0.99 -11.12 6.79
C TRP A 160 0.50 -11.59 5.43
N GLU A 161 -0.28 -12.67 5.42
CA GLU A 161 -1.01 -13.15 4.24
C GLU A 161 -2.51 -12.90 4.42
N PHE A 162 -3.13 -12.40 3.36
CA PHE A 162 -4.57 -12.17 3.28
C PHE A 162 -5.20 -13.31 2.50
N THR A 163 -6.24 -13.92 3.07
CA THR A 163 -7.03 -14.92 2.34
C THR A 163 -7.94 -14.22 1.33
N PRO A 164 -8.04 -14.71 0.08
CA PRO A 164 -8.96 -14.17 -0.92
C PRO A 164 -10.43 -14.18 -0.49
#